data_AF-A0A183FPR9-F1
#
_entry.id   AF-A0A183FPR9-F1
#
_cell.length_a   1.000
_cell.length_b   1.000
_cell.length_c   1.000
_cell.angle_alpha   90.00
_cell.angle_beta   90.00
_cell.angle_gamma   90.00
#
_symmetry.space_group_name_H-M   'P 1'
#
loop_
_entity.id
_entity.type
_entity.pdbx_description
1 polymer ?
#
loop_
_entity_poly.entity_id
_entity_poly.type
_entity_poly.pdbx_seq_one_letter_code
_entity_poly.pdbx_strand_id
1 'polypeptide(L)'
;MYNVHKQKAVAAAKAAYYAEVSEKLETRDGKRYLYRLAKARCRQAEDIEKFFGINDENGHLLMDRKRAVKQWRDYFEEISNVEFEHPDVPFASPLYGPF
;
A
#
# COMPACT_ATOMS: atom_id res chain seq x y z
N MET A 1 14.34 23.61 23.21
CA MET A 1 15.67 23.08 22.84
C MET A 1 15.65 21.62 22.35
N TYR A 2 14.81 20.74 22.88
CA TYR A 2 14.79 19.29 22.57
C TYR A 2 14.65 18.92 21.08
N ASN A 3 13.79 19.61 20.31
CA ASN A 3 13.57 19.32 18.88
C ASN A 3 14.74 19.71 17.97
N VAL A 4 15.47 20.78 18.31
CA VAL A 4 16.61 21.25 17.50
C VAL A 4 17.77 20.27 17.56
N HIS A 5 18.03 19.67 18.73
CA HIS A 5 19.10 18.69 18.90
C HIS A 5 18.78 17.36 18.20
N LYS A 6 17.51 16.92 18.23
CA LYS A 6 17.05 15.77 17.45
C LYS A 6 17.21 15.97 15.94
N GLN A 7 16.80 17.13 15.43
CA GLN A 7 16.96 17.43 14.00
C GLN A 7 18.44 17.47 13.59
N LYS A 8 19.32 18.07 14.40
CA LYS A 8 20.77 18.06 14.15
C LYS A 8 21.35 16.65 14.14
N ALA A 9 20.97 15.79 15.08
CA ALA A 9 21.42 14.41 15.12
C ALA A 9 20.96 13.62 13.88
N VAL A 10 19.71 13.79 13.45
CA VAL A 10 19.17 13.16 12.23
C VAL A 10 19.91 13.67 10.97
N ALA A 11 20.18 14.96 10.89
CA ALA A 11 20.92 15.54 9.77
C ALA A 11 22.36 14.99 9.69
N ALA A 12 23.05 14.92 10.83
CA ALA A 12 24.40 14.35 10.92
C ALA A 12 24.41 12.86 10.51
N ALA A 13 23.45 12.08 10.98
CA ALA A 13 23.33 10.67 10.61
C ALA A 13 23.08 10.48 9.10
N LYS A 14 22.22 11.30 8.49
CA LYS A 14 22.00 11.29 7.04
C LYS A 14 23.27 11.66 6.27
N ALA A 15 23.97 12.71 6.69
CA ALA A 15 25.20 13.14 6.04
C ALA A 15 26.27 12.04 6.08
N ALA A 16 26.47 11.42 7.24
CA ALA A 16 27.41 10.29 7.40
C ALA A 16 27.04 9.11 6.48
N TYR A 17 25.76 8.74 6.43
CA TYR A 17 25.28 7.67 5.56
C TYR A 17 25.54 7.96 4.07
N TYR A 18 25.24 9.17 3.59
CA TYR A 18 25.46 9.51 2.19
C TYR A 18 26.94 9.63 1.82
N ALA A 19 27.80 10.05 2.74
CA ALA A 19 29.25 10.03 2.55
C ALA A 19 29.76 8.60 2.34
N GLU A 20 29.36 7.65 3.20
CA GLU A 20 29.72 6.23 3.08
C GLU A 20 29.18 5.61 1.78
N VAL A 21 27.94 5.92 1.41
CA VAL A 21 27.36 5.49 0.13
C VAL A 21 28.21 6.02 -1.03
N SER A 22 28.57 7.30 -1.04
CA SER A 22 29.39 7.89 -2.10
C SER A 22 30.74 7.19 -2.24
N GLU A 23 31.43 6.93 -1.13
CA GLU A 23 32.71 6.21 -1.14
C GLU A 23 32.57 4.82 -1.79
N LYS A 24 31.53 4.07 -1.42
CA LYS A 24 31.24 2.74 -2.01
C LYS A 24 30.98 2.81 -3.52
N LEU A 25 30.40 3.92 -4.01
CA LEU A 25 30.12 4.10 -5.44
C LEU A 25 31.39 4.32 -6.27
N GLU A 26 32.42 4.93 -5.69
CA GLU A 26 33.71 5.15 -6.35
C GLU A 26 34.57 3.88 -6.43
N THR A 27 34.17 2.80 -5.74
CA THR A 27 34.86 1.52 -5.83
C THR A 27 34.51 0.77 -7.13
N ARG A 28 35.38 -0.17 -7.52
CA ARG A 28 35.12 -1.09 -8.65
C ARG A 28 33.79 -1.85 -8.51
N ASP A 29 33.35 -2.09 -7.27
CA ASP A 29 32.09 -2.79 -6.97
C ASP A 29 30.87 -1.84 -6.83
N GLY A 30 31.04 -0.53 -7.04
CA GLY A 30 29.98 0.47 -6.91
C GLY A 30 28.74 0.18 -7.75
N LYS A 31 28.91 -0.31 -8.99
CA LYS A 31 27.79 -0.76 -9.84
C LYS A 31 26.99 -1.90 -9.21
N ARG A 32 27.66 -2.87 -8.60
CA ARG A 32 27.03 -4.02 -7.92
C ARG A 32 26.31 -3.55 -6.66
N TYR A 33 26.85 -2.56 -5.96
CA TYR A 33 26.23 -1.94 -4.79
C TYR A 33 24.95 -1.18 -5.17
N LEU A 34 24.96 -0.35 -6.22
CA LEU A 34 23.78 0.34 -6.74
C LEU A 34 22.65 -0.62 -7.11
N TYR A 35 22.98 -1.69 -7.82
CA TYR A 35 22.00 -2.71 -8.19
C TYR A 35 21.31 -3.32 -6.97
N ARG A 36 22.07 -3.64 -5.91
CA ARG A 36 21.50 -4.16 -4.66
C ARG A 36 20.62 -3.13 -3.95
N LEU A 37 21.05 -1.86 -3.92
CA LEU A 37 20.29 -0.78 -3.30
C LEU A 37 18.96 -0.56 -4.02
N ALA A 38 18.97 -0.50 -5.36
CA ALA A 38 17.75 -0.41 -6.17
C ALA A 38 16.81 -1.59 -5.92
N LYS A 39 17.33 -2.82 -5.92
CA LYS A 39 16.55 -4.04 -5.65
C LYS A 39 15.93 -4.04 -4.25
N ALA A 40 16.66 -3.57 -3.24
CA ALA A 40 16.15 -3.45 -1.87
C ALA A 40 15.02 -2.41 -1.77
N ARG A 41 15.16 -1.26 -2.44
CA ARG A 41 14.10 -0.25 -2.51
C ARG A 41 12.86 -0.76 -3.23
N CYS A 42 13.03 -1.48 -4.35
CA CYS A 42 11.92 -2.13 -5.04
C CYS A 42 11.19 -3.10 -4.11
N ARG A 43 11.91 -3.96 -3.38
CA ARG A 43 11.30 -4.89 -2.40
C ARG A 43 10.61 -4.21 -1.22
N GLN A 44 11.12 -3.05 -0.78
CA GLN A 44 10.52 -2.29 0.31
C GLN A 44 9.28 -1.50 -0.14
N ALA A 45 9.23 -1.13 -1.42
CA ALA A 45 8.08 -0.48 -2.06
C ALA A 45 7.05 -1.49 -2.60
N GLU A 46 7.45 -2.74 -2.83
CA GLU A 46 6.50 -3.84 -2.95
C GLU A 46 5.74 -3.92 -1.64
N ASP A 47 4.43 -3.69 -1.72
CA ASP A 47 3.53 -3.78 -0.57
C ASP A 47 3.75 -5.13 0.13
N ILE A 48 3.74 -5.12 1.48
CA ILE A 48 3.78 -6.35 2.29
C ILE A 48 2.62 -7.26 1.81
N GLU A 49 1.56 -6.65 1.31
CA GLU A 49 0.41 -7.31 0.72
C GLU A 49 0.57 -7.56 -0.79
N LYS A 50 1.44 -8.49 -1.16
CA LYS A 50 1.15 -9.41 -2.28
C LYS A 50 0.18 -10.53 -1.84
N PHE A 51 -0.57 -10.32 -0.77
CA PHE A 51 -1.52 -11.29 -0.26
C PHE A 51 -2.82 -11.21 -1.08
N PHE A 52 -2.88 -11.99 -2.15
CA PHE A 52 -4.13 -12.29 -2.84
C PHE A 52 -4.82 -13.46 -2.12
N GLY A 53 -5.22 -13.25 -0.87
CA GLY A 53 -5.85 -14.24 -0.02
C GLY A 53 -7.31 -13.92 0.26
N ILE A 54 -8.22 -14.86 -0.01
CA ILE A 54 -9.62 -14.78 0.41
C ILE A 54 -10.03 -16.14 1.00
N ASN A 55 -10.86 -16.16 2.04
CA ASN A 55 -11.39 -17.42 2.53
C ASN A 55 -12.48 -17.94 1.59
N ASP A 56 -12.49 -19.25 1.35
CA ASP A 56 -13.66 -19.90 0.74
C ASP A 56 -14.84 -19.97 1.71
N GLU A 57 -15.97 -20.47 1.23
CA GLU A 57 -17.20 -20.63 2.01
C GLU A 57 -17.02 -21.49 3.28
N ASN A 58 -16.02 -22.36 3.30
CA ASN A 58 -15.69 -23.22 4.44
C ASN A 58 -14.63 -22.60 5.35
N GLY A 59 -14.22 -21.35 5.09
CA GLY A 59 -13.21 -20.63 5.87
C GLY A 59 -11.77 -20.98 5.51
N HIS A 60 -11.51 -21.73 4.43
CA HIS A 60 -10.14 -22.05 4.03
C HIS A 60 -9.53 -20.93 3.19
N LEU A 61 -8.30 -20.57 3.52
CA LEU A 61 -7.60 -19.51 2.81
C LEU A 61 -7.20 -19.94 1.38
N LEU A 62 -7.74 -19.25 0.37
CA LEU A 62 -7.36 -19.36 -1.03
C LEU A 62 -6.23 -18.37 -1.34
N MET A 63 -5.03 -18.90 -1.62
CA MET A 63 -3.89 -18.08 -2.08
C MET A 63 -3.65 -18.14 -3.60
N ASP A 64 -4.37 -19.01 -4.32
CA ASP A 64 -4.33 -19.02 -5.78
C ASP A 64 -5.09 -17.81 -6.33
N ARG A 65 -4.41 -16.97 -7.09
CA ARG A 65 -4.98 -15.71 -7.60
C ARG A 65 -6.23 -15.91 -8.45
N LYS A 66 -6.30 -16.96 -9.28
CA LYS A 66 -7.48 -17.19 -10.14
C LYS A 66 -8.68 -17.59 -9.29
N ARG A 67 -8.46 -18.49 -8.32
CA ARG A 67 -9.50 -18.93 -7.37
C ARG A 67 -9.96 -17.79 -6.47
N ALA A 68 -9.04 -16.97 -5.97
CA ALA A 68 -9.36 -15.82 -5.14
C ALA A 68 -10.20 -14.78 -5.90
N VAL A 69 -9.82 -14.46 -7.15
CA VAL A 69 -10.60 -13.53 -8.00
C VAL A 69 -11.99 -14.10 -8.33
N LYS A 70 -12.11 -15.41 -8.56
CA LYS A 70 -13.40 -16.05 -8.76
C LYS A 70 -14.27 -15.93 -7.50
N GLN A 71 -13.73 -16.27 -6.33
CA GLN A 71 -14.46 -16.16 -5.06
C GLN A 71 -14.95 -14.73 -4.79
N TRP A 72 -14.10 -13.73 -5.05
CA TRP A 72 -14.49 -12.33 -4.96
C TRP A 72 -15.67 -11.99 -5.88
N ARG A 73 -15.67 -12.48 -7.12
CA ARG A 73 -16.76 -12.25 -8.08
C ARG A 73 -18.05 -12.88 -7.59
N ASP A 74 -18.00 -14.15 -7.21
CA ASP A 74 -19.17 -14.92 -6.80
C ASP A 74 -19.81 -14.28 -5.55
N TYR A 75 -19.00 -13.90 -4.55
CA TYR A 75 -19.46 -13.19 -3.35
C TYR A 75 -20.15 -11.87 -3.68
N PHE A 76 -19.56 -11.04 -4.56
CA PHE A 76 -20.18 -9.77 -4.94
C PHE A 76 -21.47 -9.98 -5.72
N GLU A 77 -21.52 -10.92 -6.65
CA GLU A 77 -22.71 -11.22 -7.46
C GLU A 77 -23.89 -11.69 -6.60
N GLU A 78 -23.62 -12.42 -5.51
CA GLU A 78 -24.65 -12.81 -4.54
C GLU A 78 -25.22 -11.61 -3.79
N ILE A 79 -24.36 -10.73 -3.27
CA ILE A 79 -24.80 -9.62 -2.39
C ILE A 79 -25.25 -8.37 -3.15
N SER A 80 -24.76 -8.12 -4.37
CA SER A 80 -24.97 -6.86 -5.07
C SER A 80 -26.31 -6.77 -5.80
N ASN A 81 -27.04 -7.88 -5.91
CA ASN A 81 -28.33 -7.95 -6.61
C ASN A 81 -29.52 -7.88 -5.65
N VAL A 82 -29.26 -7.79 -4.34
CA VAL A 82 -30.30 -7.67 -3.32
C VAL A 82 -30.32 -6.22 -2.83
N GLU A 83 -31.42 -5.51 -3.10
CA GLU A 83 -31.67 -4.23 -2.47
C GLU A 83 -31.93 -4.47 -0.98
N PHE A 84 -31.08 -3.92 -0.13
CA PHE A 84 -31.30 -3.98 1.31
C PHE A 84 -32.53 -3.15 1.67
N GLU A 85 -33.36 -3.66 2.58
CA GLU A 85 -34.45 -2.87 3.15
C GLU A 85 -33.89 -1.56 3.70
N HIS A 86 -34.21 -0.47 3.02
CA HIS A 86 -33.90 0.87 3.47
C HIS A 86 -35.21 1.59 3.75
N PRO A 87 -35.26 2.46 4.76
CA PRO A 87 -36.43 3.30 4.97
C PRO A 87 -36.72 4.10 3.72
N ASP A 88 -38.00 4.36 3.46
CA ASP A 88 -38.42 5.23 2.37
C ASP A 88 -37.64 6.54 2.45
N VAL A 89 -36.94 6.86 1.37
CA VAL A 89 -36.24 8.15 1.26
C VAL A 89 -37.31 9.23 1.35
N PRO A 90 -37.28 10.13 2.35
CA PRO A 90 -38.25 11.19 2.44
C PRO A 90 -38.17 12.02 1.16
N PHE A 91 -39.30 12.19 0.48
CA PHE A 91 -39.37 13.09 -0.66
C PHE A 91 -39.05 14.51 -0.18
N ALA A 92 -37.86 15.00 -0.51
CA ALA A 92 -37.49 16.39 -0.32
C ALA A 92 -37.71 17.13 -1.65
N SER A 93 -38.55 18.16 -1.64
CA SER A 93 -38.69 19.06 -2.78
C SER A 93 -37.31 19.64 -3.13
N PRO A 94 -36.88 19.63 -4.41
CA PRO A 94 -35.65 20.26 -4.83
C PRO A 94 -35.65 21.72 -4.38
N LEU A 95 -34.77 22.08 -3.46
CA LEU A 95 -34.53 23.48 -3.10
C LEU A 95 -33.79 24.11 -4.27
N TYR A 96 -34.53 24.79 -5.15
CA TYR A 96 -33.93 25.68 -6.13
C TYR A 96 -33.18 26.78 -5.37
N GLY A 97 -31.85 26.82 -5.58
CA GLY A 97 -31.02 27.90 -5.06
C GLY A 97 -31.40 29.26 -5.67
N PRO A 98 -30.95 30.38 -5.09
CA PRO A 98 -31.29 31.71 -5.59
C PRO A 98 -30.76 31.90 -7.02
N PHE A 99 -31.60 32.50 -7.87
CA PHE A 99 -31.24 32.96 -9.22
C PHE A 99 -30.28 34.16 -9.17
#